data_AF-A0A953Z145-F1
#
_entry.id   AF-A0A953Z145-F1
#
_cell.length_a   1.000
_cell.length_b   1.000
_cell.length_c   1.000
_cell.angle_alpha   90.00
_cell.angle_beta   90.00
_cell.angle_gamma   90.00
#
_symmetry.space_group_name_H-M   'P 1'
#
loop_
_entity.id
_entity.type
_entity.pdbx_description
1 polymer ?
#
loop_
_entity_poly.entity_id
_entity_poly.type
_entity_poly.pdbx_seq_one_letter_code
_entity_poly.pdbx_strand_id
1 'polypeptide(L)' 'YTSLGGLISTRLGRIPAPGEELAVDGVVLRVLESTERQVRRVQIERREDEQEAKSKSSRLDAV' A
#
# COMPACT_ATOMS: atom_id res chain seq x y z
N TYR A 1 9.60 -14.06 -1.02
CA TYR A 1 8.50 -13.94 -2.00
C TYR A 1 9.10 -13.45 -3.32
N THR A 2 8.50 -13.84 -4.46
CA THR A 2 8.93 -13.40 -5.81
C THR A 2 7.81 -12.63 -6.54
N SER A 3 6.60 -12.59 -5.96
CA SER A 3 5.42 -11.95 -6.53
C SER A 3 4.87 -10.85 -5.61
N LEU A 4 4.10 -9.91 -6.19
CA LEU A 4 3.39 -8.86 -5.45
C LEU A 4 2.40 -9.43 -4.44
N GLY A 5 1.64 -10.46 -4.81
CA GLY A 5 0.71 -11.11 -3.87
C GLY A 5 1.44 -11.71 -2.67
N GLY A 6 2.62 -12.31 -2.90
CA GLY A 6 3.47 -12.82 -1.82
C GLY A 6 4.06 -11.72 -0.94
N LEU A 7 4.43 -10.57 -1.50
CA LEU A 7 4.85 -9.40 -0.73
C LEU A 7 3.71 -8.94 0.19
N ILE A 8 2.52 -8.74 -0.36
CA ILE A 8 1.35 -8.24 0.39
C ILE A 8 1.00 -9.20 1.53
N SER A 9 0.86 -10.51 1.24
CA SER A 9 0.49 -11.49 2.25
C SER A 9 1.55 -11.65 3.34
N THR A 10 2.84 -11.56 2.98
CA THR A 10 3.94 -11.61 3.96
C THR A 10 3.92 -10.37 4.86
N ARG A 11 3.66 -9.18 4.31
CA ARG A 11 3.60 -7.93 5.09
C ARG A 11 2.39 -7.88 6.02
N LEU A 12 1.25 -8.41 5.60
CA LEU A 12 0.02 -8.42 6.39
C LEU A 12 -0.13 -9.66 7.28
N GLY A 13 0.72 -10.68 7.11
CA GLY A 13 0.67 -11.94 7.85
C GLY A 13 -0.54 -12.83 7.54
N ARG A 14 -1.35 -12.47 6.55
CA ARG A 14 -2.57 -13.17 6.12
C ARG A 14 -2.89 -12.86 4.66
N ILE A 15 -3.89 -13.53 4.09
CA ILE A 15 -4.45 -13.12 2.81
C ILE A 15 -5.43 -11.95 3.03
N PRO A 16 -5.19 -10.77 2.42
CA PRO A 16 -6.11 -9.64 2.54
C PRO A 16 -7.39 -9.84 1.72
N ALA A 17 -8.47 -9.23 2.17
CA ALA A 17 -9.73 -9.15 1.44
C ALA A 17 -9.66 -8.11 0.30
N PRO A 18 -10.52 -8.21 -0.72
CA PRO A 18 -10.70 -7.15 -1.72
C PRO A 18 -11.08 -5.81 -1.05
N GLY A 19 -10.47 -4.73 -1.51
CA GLY A 19 -10.62 -3.37 -0.97
C GLY A 19 -9.57 -2.99 0.08
N GLU A 20 -8.84 -3.96 0.63
CA GLU A 20 -7.75 -3.66 1.56
C GLU A 20 -6.54 -3.05 0.84
N GLU A 21 -5.83 -2.16 1.55
CA GLU A 21 -4.70 -1.40 1.03
C GLU A 21 -3.43 -1.60 1.84
N LEU A 22 -2.29 -1.52 1.15
CA LEU A 22 -0.96 -1.52 1.74
C LEU A 22 -0.10 -0.44 1.08
N ALA A 23 0.35 0.54 1.87
CA ALA A 23 1.35 1.51 1.43
C ALA A 23 2.76 0.95 1.63
N VAL A 24 3.57 0.95 0.57
CA VAL A 24 4.95 0.46 0.59
C VAL A 24 5.76 1.18 -0.49
N ASP A 25 6.98 1.61 -0.16
CA ASP A 25 7.97 2.16 -1.12
C ASP A 25 7.39 3.22 -2.10
N GLY A 26 6.63 4.18 -1.58
CA GLY A 26 6.05 5.27 -2.38
C GLY A 26 4.86 4.87 -3.26
N VAL A 27 4.32 3.66 -3.11
CA VAL A 27 3.11 3.21 -3.80
C VAL A 27 2.04 2.73 -2.82
N VAL A 28 0.79 2.82 -3.23
CA VAL A 28 -0.35 2.19 -2.56
C VAL A 28 -0.78 0.99 -3.39
N LEU A 29 -0.76 -0.17 -2.75
CA LEU A 29 -1.23 -1.43 -3.31
C LEU A 29 -2.65 -1.67 -2.80
N ARG A 30 -3.64 -1.66 -3.69
CA ARG A 30 -5.03 -2.00 -3.36
C ARG A 30 -5.38 -3.38 -3.90
N VAL A 31 -5.87 -4.26 -3.04
CA VAL A 31 -6.31 -5.60 -3.44
C VAL A 31 -7.65 -5.48 -4.14
N LEU A 32 -7.71 -5.85 -5.42
CA LEU A 32 -8.95 -5.86 -6.18
C LEU A 32 -9.63 -7.24 -6.14
N GLU A 33 -8.83 -8.29 -6.04
CA GLU A 33 -9.33 -9.66 -6.01
C GLU A 33 -8.34 -10.56 -5.26
N SER A 34 -8.88 -11.39 -4.36
CA SER A 34 -8.13 -12.42 -3.65
C SER A 34 -9.03 -13.64 -3.42
N THR A 35 -8.40 -14.79 -3.26
CA THR A 35 -9.03 -16.01 -2.73
C THR A 35 -8.59 -16.21 -1.28
N GLU A 36 -9.04 -17.26 -0.62
CA GLU A 36 -8.57 -17.62 0.73
C GLU A 36 -7.07 -17.88 0.84
N ARG A 37 -6.39 -18.16 -0.29
CA ARG A 37 -4.98 -18.61 -0.30
C ARG A 37 -4.04 -17.67 -1.03
N GLN A 38 -4.55 -16.75 -1.84
CA GLN A 38 -3.69 -15.89 -2.66
C GLN A 38 -4.38 -14.61 -3.12
N VAL A 39 -3.57 -13.58 -3.36
CA VAL A 39 -3.99 -12.36 -4.04
C VAL A 39 -3.92 -12.58 -5.55
N ARG A 40 -5.00 -12.25 -6.27
CA ARG A 40 -5.14 -12.45 -7.73
C ARG A 40 -4.92 -11.17 -8.50
N ARG A 41 -5.48 -10.05 -8.03
CA ARG A 41 -5.40 -8.77 -8.72
C ARG A 41 -5.14 -7.65 -7.75
N VAL A 42 -4.17 -6.80 -8.10
CA VAL A 42 -3.74 -5.65 -7.31
C VAL A 42 -3.71 -4.44 -8.22
N GLN A 43 -4.30 -3.35 -7.75
CA GLN A 43 -4.11 -2.03 -8.33
C GLN A 43 -2.93 -1.35 -7.63
N ILE A 44 -2.05 -0.76 -8.41
CA ILE A 44 -0.89 -0.04 -7.91
C ILE A 44 -1.07 1.43 -8.27
N GLU A 45 -1.09 2.27 -7.25
CA GLU A 45 -1.12 3.72 -7.42
C GLU A 45 0.19 4.28 -6.90
N ARG A 46 0.86 5.07 -7.73
CA ARG A 46 2.01 5.86 -7.26
C ARG A 46 1.46 6.92 -6.34
N ARG A 47 1.92 6.95 -5.10
CA ARG A 47 1.82 8.17 -4.30
C ARG A 47 3.05 8.98 -4.64
N GLU A 48 2.86 10.07 -5.37
CA GLU A 48 3.80 11.18 -5.27
C GLU A 48 3.88 11.49 -3.78
N ASP A 49 5.04 11.29 -3.15
CA ASP A 49 5.21 11.22 -1.70
C ASP A 49 4.46 12.33 -0.94
N GLU A 50 3.22 12.04 -0.53
CA GLU A 50 2.45 12.93 0.35
C GLU A 50 3.07 12.98 1.76
N GLN A 51 4.04 12.09 2.06
CA GLN A 51 4.88 12.23 3.25
C GLN A 51 5.79 13.45 3.15
N GLU A 52 6.21 13.87 1.95
CA GLU A 52 6.94 15.13 1.76
C GLU A 52 6.00 16.36 1.84
N ALA A 53 4.75 16.22 1.39
CA ALA A 53 3.73 17.27 1.49
C ALA A 53 3.26 17.51 2.95
N LYS A 54 3.08 16.44 3.75
CA LYS A 54 2.74 16.57 5.18
C LYS A 54 3.91 17.08 6.03
N SER A 55 5.16 16.73 5.70
CA SER A 55 6.34 17.22 6.44
C SER A 55 6.66 18.71 6.18
N LYS A 56 6.23 19.27 5.04
CA LYS A 56 6.31 20.72 4.75
C LYS A 56 5.18 21.53 5.40
N SER A 57 3.98 20.96 5.56
CA SER A 57 2.85 21.64 6.20
C SER A 57 3.11 21.93 7.69
N SER A 58 3.77 21.01 8.42
CA SER A 58 4.08 21.21 9.84
C SER A 58 5.19 22.21 10.15
N ARG A 59 5.78 22.87 9.13
CA ARG A 59 6.84 23.89 9.32
C ARG A 59 6.37 25.33 9.13
N LEU A 60 5.14 25.57 8.66
CA LEU A 60 4.65 26.93 8.38
C LEU A 60 3.77 27.54 9.48
N ASP A 61 3.41 26.80 10.53
CA ASP A 61 2.57 27.31 11.64
C ASP A 61 3.36 28.01 12.77
N ALA A 62 4.61 28.43 12.52
CA ALA A 62 5.45 29.06 13.53
C ALA A 62 6.28 30.23 12.96
N VAL A 63 5.63 31.27 12.43
CA VAL A 63 6.15 32.65 12.32
C VAL A 63 5.01 33.64 12.53
#